data_AF-A0A235EUT8-F1
#
_entry.id   AF-A0A235EUT8-F1
#
_cell.length_a   1.000
_cell.length_b   1.000
_cell.length_c   1.000
_cell.angle_alpha   90.00
_cell.angle_beta   90.00
_cell.angle_gamma   90.00
#
_symmetry.space_group_name_H-M   'P 1'
#
loop_
_entity.id
_entity.type
_entity.pdbx_description
1 polymer ?
#
loop_
_entity_poly.entity_id
_entity_poly.type
_entity_poly.pdbx_seq_one_letter_code
_entity_poly.pdbx_strand_id
1 'polypeptide(L)'
;MPFLRVLIFIALSGVSAAQAQQGGPAAAPGAGEAQPAKAPDVPEWRRTDNYRFPAIAKTVADMQNLAYAMQLRDYCADRRVSDDFVRDRLARFGRMTGREETCASLMDY
;
A
#
# COMPACT_ATOMS: atom_id res chain seq x y z
N MET A 1 41.96 -14.93 31.80
CA MET A 1 40.65 -14.47 32.30
C MET A 1 39.53 -14.73 31.27
N PRO A 2 39.18 -16.00 30.97
CA PRO A 2 38.07 -16.32 30.05
C PRO A 2 36.71 -16.47 30.78
N PHE A 3 36.71 -16.69 32.09
CA PHE A 3 35.50 -16.98 32.89
C PHE A 3 34.56 -15.79 33.09
N LEU A 4 35.02 -14.56 32.84
CA LEU A 4 34.20 -13.35 32.99
C LEU A 4 33.34 -13.05 31.74
N ARG A 5 33.65 -13.65 30.58
CA ARG A 5 32.90 -13.44 29.32
C ARG A 5 31.72 -14.41 29.14
N VAL A 6 31.70 -15.53 29.87
CA VAL A 6 30.61 -16.52 29.80
C VAL A 6 29.38 -16.07 30.61
N LEU A 7 29.57 -15.27 31.67
CA LEU A 7 28.48 -14.75 32.51
C LEU A 7 27.62 -13.66 31.84
N ILE A 8 28.10 -13.02 30.76
CA ILE A 8 27.33 -11.99 30.03
C ILE A 8 26.36 -12.62 29.01
N PHE A 9 26.59 -13.87 28.58
CA PHE A 9 25.72 -14.55 27.61
C PHE A 9 24.47 -15.19 28.23
N ILE A 10 24.45 -15.42 29.55
CA ILE A 10 23.33 -16.08 30.26
C ILE A 10 22.26 -15.07 30.72
N ALA A 11 22.58 -13.76 30.76
CA ALA A 11 21.68 -12.73 31.28
C ALA A 11 20.70 -12.10 30.25
N LEU A 12 20.80 -12.43 28.95
CA LEU A 12 19.86 -11.96 27.91
C LEU A 12 18.90 -13.03 27.40
N SER A 13 18.83 -14.18 28.08
CA SER A 13 17.92 -15.29 27.73
C SER A 13 16.78 -15.40 28.73
N GLY A 14 16.04 -14.31 28.93
CA GLY A 14 14.98 -14.27 29.92
C GLY A 14 13.89 -13.27 29.58
N VAL A 15 12.69 -13.81 29.38
CA VAL A 15 11.40 -13.13 29.44
C VAL A 15 10.98 -12.40 28.15
N SER A 16 10.28 -13.14 27.29
CA SER A 16 9.17 -12.55 26.52
C SER A 16 8.01 -13.54 26.51
N ALA A 17 7.13 -13.27 27.48
CA ALA A 17 5.68 -13.41 27.42
C ALA A 17 5.11 -14.70 26.82
N ALA A 18 4.71 -15.60 27.72
CA ALA A 18 3.53 -16.42 27.52
C ALA A 18 2.32 -15.50 27.25
N GLN A 19 1.83 -15.47 26.01
CA GLN A 19 0.56 -14.85 25.65
C GLN A 19 -0.36 -15.91 25.04
N ALA A 20 -1.34 -16.31 25.85
CA ALA A 20 -2.71 -16.65 25.48
C ALA A 20 -2.92 -17.51 24.23
N GLN A 21 -2.93 -18.83 24.40
CA GLN A 21 -3.63 -19.74 23.48
C GLN A 21 -5.04 -19.98 24.03
N GLN A 22 -5.87 -18.94 24.00
CA GLN A 22 -7.31 -19.03 24.23
C GLN A 22 -8.02 -19.07 22.89
N GLY A 23 -8.75 -20.16 22.64
CA GLY A 23 -9.83 -20.21 21.65
C GLY A 23 -9.38 -20.12 20.20
N GLY A 24 -9.03 -21.27 19.60
CA GLY A 24 -9.04 -21.38 18.15
C GLY A 24 -10.45 -21.04 17.62
N PRO A 25 -10.58 -20.19 16.59
CA PRO A 25 -11.88 -19.88 16.01
C PRO A 25 -12.50 -21.17 15.46
N ALA A 26 -13.75 -21.41 15.82
CA ALA A 26 -14.56 -22.47 15.23
C ALA A 26 -14.52 -22.33 13.71
N ALA A 27 -14.21 -23.43 13.02
CA ALA A 27 -14.22 -23.48 11.57
C ALA A 27 -15.63 -23.11 11.06
N ALA A 28 -15.72 -21.95 10.42
CA ALA A 28 -16.91 -21.56 9.69
C ALA A 28 -17.13 -22.55 8.52
N PRO A 29 -18.38 -22.93 8.22
CA PRO A 29 -18.68 -23.81 7.10
C PRO A 29 -18.16 -23.19 5.80
N GLY A 30 -17.54 -24.03 4.97
CA GLY A 30 -16.79 -23.66 3.79
C GLY A 30 -17.52 -22.65 2.92
N ALA A 31 -16.96 -21.45 2.84
CA ALA A 31 -17.21 -20.57 1.71
C ALA A 31 -16.73 -21.32 0.47
N GLY A 32 -17.67 -21.76 -0.37
CA GLY A 32 -17.35 -22.33 -1.67
C GLY A 32 -16.34 -21.44 -2.37
N GLU A 33 -15.26 -22.04 -2.87
CA GLU A 33 -14.20 -21.34 -3.57
C GLU A 33 -14.83 -20.51 -4.69
N ALA A 34 -14.96 -19.20 -4.45
CA ALA A 34 -15.41 -18.27 -5.46
C ALA A 34 -14.37 -18.34 -6.57
N GLN A 35 -14.76 -18.96 -7.68
CA GLN A 35 -13.88 -19.16 -8.82
C GLN A 35 -13.38 -17.78 -9.25
N PRO A 36 -12.04 -17.55 -9.27
CA PRO A 36 -11.50 -16.23 -9.52
C PRO A 36 -11.99 -15.76 -10.89
N ALA A 37 -12.65 -14.60 -10.91
CA ALA A 37 -13.13 -13.99 -12.14
C ALA A 37 -11.96 -13.88 -13.13
N LYS A 38 -12.17 -14.34 -14.36
CA LYS A 38 -11.16 -14.28 -15.41
C LYS A 38 -10.74 -12.82 -15.60
N ALA A 39 -9.46 -12.53 -15.39
CA ALA A 39 -8.90 -11.21 -15.64
C ALA A 39 -9.19 -10.80 -17.09
N PRO A 40 -9.56 -9.53 -17.35
CA PRO A 40 -9.80 -9.05 -18.69
C PRO A 40 -8.56 -9.25 -19.57
N ASP A 41 -8.80 -9.55 -20.85
CA ASP A 41 -7.71 -9.78 -21.81
C ASP A 41 -6.88 -8.50 -22.00
N VAL A 42 -5.56 -8.63 -21.93
CA VAL A 42 -4.63 -7.49 -22.03
C VAL A 42 -4.13 -7.39 -23.48
N PRO A 43 -4.38 -6.27 -24.19
CA PRO A 43 -3.91 -6.09 -25.56
C PRO A 43 -2.40 -6.26 -25.69
N GLU A 44 -1.92 -6.79 -26.83
CA GLU A 44 -0.50 -7.05 -27.08
C GLU A 44 0.42 -5.86 -26.77
N TRP A 45 0.06 -4.67 -27.26
CA TRP A 45 0.85 -3.45 -27.04
C TRP A 45 0.94 -3.00 -25.57
N ARG A 46 0.14 -3.58 -24.66
CA ARG A 46 0.20 -3.36 -23.20
C ARG A 46 0.77 -4.53 -22.43
N ARG A 47 1.15 -5.64 -23.07
CA ARG A 47 1.66 -6.81 -22.32
C ARG A 47 3.02 -6.49 -21.71
N THR A 48 3.10 -6.65 -20.40
CA THR A 48 4.33 -6.45 -19.61
C THR A 48 4.65 -7.67 -18.75
N ASP A 49 4.19 -8.86 -19.16
CA ASP A 49 4.34 -10.11 -18.39
C ASP A 49 5.82 -10.52 -18.19
N ASN A 50 6.70 -9.99 -19.03
CA ASN A 50 8.15 -10.18 -18.95
C ASN A 50 8.87 -9.15 -18.06
N TYR A 51 8.13 -8.30 -17.33
CA TYR A 51 8.73 -7.28 -16.48
C TYR A 51 9.44 -7.92 -15.28
N ARG A 52 10.78 -7.80 -15.25
CA ARG A 52 11.65 -8.55 -14.32
C ARG A 52 11.47 -8.18 -12.85
N PHE A 53 10.99 -6.97 -12.53
CA PHE A 53 11.00 -6.43 -11.17
C PHE A 53 9.66 -5.81 -10.74
N PRO A 54 8.56 -6.60 -10.68
CA PRO A 54 7.22 -6.05 -10.43
C PRO A 54 7.10 -5.30 -9.10
N ALA A 55 7.82 -5.72 -8.06
CA ALA A 55 7.85 -5.01 -6.77
C ALA A 55 8.44 -3.60 -6.89
N ILE A 56 9.53 -3.43 -7.66
CA ILE A 56 10.15 -2.12 -7.89
C ILE A 56 9.20 -1.22 -8.69
N ALA A 57 8.52 -1.77 -9.71
CA ALA A 57 7.53 -1.01 -10.47
C ALA A 57 6.40 -0.48 -9.57
N LYS A 58 5.92 -1.30 -8.63
CA LYS A 58 4.93 -0.85 -7.65
C LYS A 58 5.45 0.30 -6.81
N THR A 59 6.64 0.18 -6.23
CA THR A 59 7.22 1.26 -5.41
C THR A 59 7.40 2.55 -6.21
N VAL A 60 7.87 2.45 -7.46
CA VAL A 60 8.02 3.62 -8.34
C VAL A 60 6.67 4.26 -8.63
N ALA A 61 5.63 3.47 -8.94
CA ALA A 61 4.28 3.98 -9.15
C ALA A 61 3.73 4.67 -7.90
N ASP A 62 3.93 4.09 -6.72
CA ASP A 62 3.50 4.67 -5.45
C ASP A 62 4.17 6.02 -5.19
N MET A 63 5.48 6.15 -5.45
CA MET A 63 6.21 7.42 -5.29
C MET A 63 5.80 8.48 -6.32
N GLN A 64 5.55 8.08 -7.58
CA GLN A 64 5.04 9.00 -8.61
C GLN A 64 3.64 9.50 -8.26
N ASN A 65 2.77 8.61 -7.77
CA ASN A 65 1.42 8.97 -7.34
C ASN A 65 1.44 9.88 -6.11
N LEU A 66 2.35 9.65 -5.15
CA LEU A 66 2.56 10.53 -4.00
C LEU A 66 2.95 11.95 -4.43
N ALA A 67 3.95 12.07 -5.31
CA ALA A 67 4.39 13.36 -5.81
C ALA A 67 3.26 14.11 -6.53
N TYR A 68 2.45 13.39 -7.33
CA TYR A 68 1.31 13.99 -8.00
C TYR A 68 0.18 14.37 -7.03
N ALA A 69 -0.07 13.59 -5.98
CA ALA A 69 -1.03 13.94 -4.93
C ALA A 69 -0.63 15.24 -4.19
N MET A 70 0.65 15.42 -3.87
CA MET A 70 1.15 16.66 -3.29
C MET A 70 0.94 17.87 -4.21
N GLN A 71 1.17 17.71 -5.51
CA GLN A 71 0.92 18.76 -6.49
C GLN A 71 -0.57 19.12 -6.58
N LEU A 72 -1.46 18.13 -6.48
CA LEU A 72 -2.91 18.36 -6.45
C LEU A 72 -3.36 19.08 -5.19
N ARG A 73 -2.75 18.76 -4.04
CA ARG A 73 -2.97 19.49 -2.79
C ARG A 73 -2.64 20.97 -2.95
N ASP A 74 -1.53 21.30 -3.59
CA ASP A 74 -1.12 22.68 -3.84
C ASP A 74 -2.11 23.42 -4.76
N TYR A 75 -2.64 22.75 -5.79
CA TYR A 75 -3.70 23.32 -6.63
C TYR A 75 -5.02 23.52 -5.88
N CYS A 76 -5.38 22.61 -4.99
CA CYS A 76 -6.56 22.75 -4.13
C CYS A 76 -6.44 23.94 -3.17
N ALA A 77 -5.23 24.28 -2.73
CA ALA A 77 -4.97 25.42 -1.85
C ALA A 77 -4.91 26.77 -2.59
N ASP A 78 -4.60 26.77 -3.89
CA ASP A 78 -4.44 28.00 -4.67
C ASP A 78 -5.74 28.45 -5.34
N ARG A 79 -6.35 29.51 -4.78
CA ARG A 79 -7.59 30.13 -5.29
C ARG A 79 -7.50 30.73 -6.69
N ARG A 80 -6.29 30.87 -7.25
CA ARG A 80 -6.08 31.34 -8.63
C ARG A 80 -6.29 30.22 -9.65
N VAL A 81 -6.21 28.96 -9.21
CA VAL A 81 -6.48 27.80 -10.05
C VAL A 81 -7.99 27.58 -10.11
N SER A 82 -8.54 27.47 -11.31
CA SER A 82 -9.98 27.26 -11.48
C SER A 82 -10.44 25.92 -10.92
N ASP A 83 -11.62 25.89 -10.31
CA ASP A 83 -12.21 24.65 -9.79
C ASP A 83 -12.34 23.56 -10.87
N ASP A 84 -12.66 23.93 -12.11
CA ASP A 84 -12.81 23.00 -13.24
C ASP A 84 -11.51 22.25 -13.55
N PHE A 85 -10.38 22.97 -13.50
CA PHE A 85 -9.06 22.38 -13.65
C PHE A 85 -8.77 21.38 -12.52
N VAL A 86 -9.05 21.76 -11.27
CA VAL A 86 -8.82 20.90 -10.11
C VAL A 86 -9.67 19.62 -10.22
N ARG A 87 -10.95 19.75 -10.57
CA ARG A 87 -11.87 18.61 -10.75
C ARG A 87 -11.40 17.64 -11.83
N ASP A 88 -10.97 18.14 -13.00
CA ASP A 88 -10.46 17.26 -14.06
C ASP A 88 -9.19 16.51 -13.62
N ARG A 89 -8.31 17.18 -12.88
CA ARG A 89 -7.06 16.59 -12.40
C ARG A 89 -7.28 15.54 -11.32
N LEU A 90 -8.23 15.76 -10.40
CA LEU A 90 -8.70 14.76 -9.43
C LEU A 90 -9.32 13.55 -10.14
N ALA A 91 -10.20 13.77 -11.13
CA ALA A 91 -10.80 12.69 -11.91
C ALA A 91 -9.74 11.87 -12.65
N ARG A 92 -8.72 12.53 -13.22
CA ARG A 92 -7.59 11.85 -13.84
C ARG A 92 -6.76 11.06 -12.84
N PHE A 93 -6.52 11.61 -11.64
CA PHE A 93 -5.83 10.89 -10.58
C PHE A 93 -6.55 9.59 -10.21
N GLY A 94 -7.87 9.66 -10.02
CA GLY A 94 -8.66 8.47 -9.70
C GLY A 94 -8.67 7.43 -10.81
N ARG A 95 -8.67 7.83 -12.08
CA ARG A 95 -8.52 6.88 -13.20
C ARG A 95 -7.15 6.17 -13.22
N MET A 96 -6.09 6.81 -12.73
CA MET A 96 -4.74 6.22 -12.69
C MET A 96 -4.52 5.33 -11.46
N THR A 97 -5.08 5.70 -10.31
CA THR A 97 -4.81 5.04 -9.03
C THR A 97 -5.94 4.13 -8.55
N GLY A 98 -7.14 4.25 -9.12
CA GLY A 98 -8.35 3.59 -8.65
C GLY A 98 -8.92 4.19 -7.36
N ARG A 99 -8.44 5.36 -6.92
CA ARG A 99 -8.87 6.03 -5.69
C ARG A 99 -9.72 7.25 -6.00
N GLU A 100 -10.81 7.44 -5.27
CA GLU A 100 -11.56 8.70 -5.31
C GLU A 100 -10.98 9.66 -4.27
N GLU A 101 -10.41 10.77 -4.75
CA GLU A 101 -9.83 11.80 -3.90
C GLU A 101 -10.61 13.12 -4.03
N THR A 102 -10.57 13.90 -2.96
CA THR A 102 -11.10 15.26 -2.88
C THR A 102 -10.00 16.20 -2.42
N CYS A 103 -10.19 17.51 -2.58
CA CYS A 103 -9.26 18.47 -2.00
C CYS A 103 -9.10 18.31 -0.48
N ALA A 104 -10.12 17.82 0.23
CA ALA A 104 -10.04 17.56 1.66
C ALA A 104 -9.17 16.33 1.97
N SER A 105 -9.35 15.21 1.24
CA SER A 105 -8.56 13.98 1.47
C SER A 105 -7.07 14.14 1.12
N LEU A 106 -6.75 15.11 0.26
CA LEU A 106 -5.37 15.43 -0.09
C LEU A 106 -4.62 16.24 0.97
N MET A 107 -5.29 16.78 2.00
CA MET A 107 -4.63 17.59 3.03
C MET A 107 -3.77 16.76 4.00
N ASP A 108 -4.04 15.45 4.10
CA ASP A 108 -3.37 14.53 5.04
C ASP A 108 -2.16 13.79 4.42
N TYR A 109 -1.81 14.13 3.18
CA TYR A 109 -0.63 13.61 2.47
C TYR A 109 0.65 14.36 2.85
#